data_AF-A0A9E6W0N1-F1
#
_entry.id   AF-A0A9E6W0N1-F1
#
_cell.length_a   1.000
_cell.length_b   1.000
_cell.length_c   1.000
_cell.angle_alpha   90.00
_cell.angle_beta   90.00
_cell.angle_gamma   90.00
#
_symmetry.space_group_name_H-M   'P 1'
#
loop_
_entity.id
_entity.type
_entity.pdbx_description
1 polymer ?
#
loop_
_entity_poly.entity_id
_entity_poly.type
_entity_poly.pdbx_seq_one_letter_code
_entity_poly.pdbx_strand_id
1 'polypeptide(L)'
;MQEQDFTRFIKEAITYNQLERYFTTTAGTLEATASHFDLSPDLEAIRADQASNGGIKGSNAQRRMLMILVALWQGFEADRLFGEGLGGIGRVIQSMDRTNRRLLSELIKSYPGWG
;
A
#
# COMPACT_ATOMS: atom_id res chain seq x y z
N MET A 1 12.98 8.01 15.41
CA MET A 1 13.24 6.57 15.19
C MET A 1 12.11 5.92 14.38
N GLN A 2 10.83 6.21 14.66
CA GLN A 2 9.69 5.56 13.96
C GLN A 2 9.51 5.92 12.47
N GLU A 3 9.77 7.16 12.04
CA GLU A 3 9.50 7.57 10.63
C GLU A 3 10.40 6.92 9.58
N GLN A 4 11.67 6.69 9.89
CA GLN A 4 12.59 5.99 8.99
C GLN A 4 12.21 4.51 8.86
N ASP A 5 11.78 3.90 9.97
CA ASP A 5 11.26 2.53 9.96
C ASP A 5 9.96 2.44 9.15
N PHE A 6 9.06 3.40 9.29
CA PHE A 6 7.82 3.45 8.51
C PHE A 6 8.09 3.52 7.01
N THR A 7 8.96 4.44 6.60
CA THR A 7 9.36 4.59 5.20
C THR A 7 10.01 3.30 4.68
N ARG A 8 10.88 2.66 5.47
CA ARG A 8 11.49 1.37 5.13
C ARG A 8 10.44 0.28 4.92
N PHE A 9 9.46 0.17 5.82
CA PHE A 9 8.41 -0.84 5.73
C PHE A 9 7.42 -0.59 4.59
N ILE A 10 7.12 0.66 4.25
CA ILE A 10 6.34 1.00 3.04
C ILE A 10 7.07 0.47 1.80
N LYS A 11 8.36 0.80 1.67
CA LYS A 11 9.18 0.36 0.53
C LYS A 11 9.25 -1.16 0.46
N GLU A 12 9.48 -1.83 1.59
CA GLU A 12 9.48 -3.30 1.68
C GLU A 12 8.14 -3.90 1.24
N ALA A 13 7.02 -3.31 1.66
CA ALA A 13 5.68 -3.78 1.29
C ALA A 13 5.39 -3.58 -0.22
N ILE A 14 5.78 -2.44 -0.79
CA ILE A 14 5.64 -2.15 -2.22
C ILE A 14 6.47 -3.16 -3.03
N THR A 15 7.76 -3.33 -2.71
CA THR A 15 8.67 -4.21 -3.45
C THR A 15 8.29 -5.67 -3.33
N TYR A 16 7.98 -6.15 -2.12
CA TYR A 16 7.56 -7.54 -1.91
C TYR A 16 6.31 -7.89 -2.72
N ASN A 17 5.37 -6.94 -2.84
CA ASN A 17 4.12 -7.16 -3.56
C ASN A 17 4.17 -6.74 -5.04
N GLN A 18 5.32 -6.29 -5.56
CA GLN A 18 5.48 -5.84 -6.95
C GLN A 18 4.49 -4.72 -7.33
N LEU A 19 4.34 -3.73 -6.43
CA LEU A 19 3.34 -2.66 -6.55
C LEU A 19 3.93 -1.34 -7.07
N GLU A 20 5.21 -1.29 -7.45
CA GLU A 20 5.95 -0.06 -7.80
C GLU A 20 5.20 0.80 -8.81
N ARG A 21 4.55 0.18 -9.79
CA ARG A 21 3.79 0.86 -10.83
C ARG A 21 2.56 1.63 -10.35
N TYR A 22 2.12 1.41 -9.12
CA TYR A 22 0.97 2.10 -8.50
C TYR A 22 1.41 3.17 -7.49
N PHE A 23 2.70 3.48 -7.43
CA PHE A 23 3.24 4.53 -6.57
C PHE A 23 4.09 5.48 -7.41
N THR A 24 3.89 6.77 -7.19
CA THR A 24 4.76 7.83 -7.68
C THR A 24 5.74 8.22 -6.60
N THR A 25 6.91 8.70 -7.03
CA THR A 25 7.96 9.20 -6.16
C THR A 25 8.49 10.52 -6.68
N THR A 26 8.67 11.49 -5.79
CA THR A 26 9.35 12.76 -6.12
C THR A 26 10.87 12.60 -6.22
N ALA A 27 11.41 11.51 -5.67
CA ALA A 27 12.83 11.16 -5.71
C ALA A 27 13.25 10.38 -6.98
N GLY A 28 12.32 10.19 -7.93
CA GLY A 28 12.55 9.52 -9.21
C GLY A 28 12.46 7.99 -9.14
N THR A 29 13.08 7.35 -8.13
CA THR A 29 12.92 5.90 -7.88
C THR A 29 12.49 5.60 -6.44
N LEU A 30 11.85 4.43 -6.26
CA LEU A 30 11.43 3.97 -4.94
C LEU A 30 12.65 3.82 -4.01
N GLU A 31 13.77 3.30 -4.52
CA GLU A 31 15.00 3.10 -3.77
C GLU A 31 15.59 4.42 -3.28
N ALA A 32 15.58 5.46 -4.12
CA ALA A 32 16.08 6.80 -3.80
C ALA A 32 15.17 7.58 -2.83
N THR A 33 13.95 7.10 -2.62
CA THR A 33 12.99 7.75 -1.71
C THR A 33 13.48 7.65 -0.26
N ALA A 34 13.74 8.82 0.34
CA ALA A 34 14.24 8.96 1.71
C ALA A 34 13.12 9.07 2.76
N SER A 35 11.96 9.60 2.38
CA SER A 35 10.80 9.77 3.26
C SER A 35 9.51 9.24 2.64
N HIS A 36 8.60 8.71 3.45
CA HIS A 36 7.26 8.33 3.01
C HIS A 36 6.44 9.52 2.46
N PHE A 37 6.80 10.76 2.81
CA PHE A 37 6.19 11.96 2.21
C PHE A 37 6.54 12.16 0.74
N ASP A 38 7.64 11.55 0.28
CA ASP A 38 8.07 11.57 -1.11
C ASP A 38 7.37 10.49 -1.96
N LEU A 39 6.51 9.68 -1.34
CA LEU A 39 5.71 8.65 -1.99
C LEU A 39 4.24 9.04 -1.99
N SER A 40 3.56 8.71 -3.07
CA SER A 40 2.10 8.77 -3.10
C SER A 40 1.52 7.69 -4.03
N PRO A 41 0.33 7.15 -3.72
CA PRO A 41 -0.35 6.25 -4.64
C PRO A 41 -0.72 6.94 -5.95
N ASP A 42 -0.47 6.27 -7.07
CA ASP A 42 -0.92 6.69 -8.40
C ASP A 42 -2.36 6.19 -8.65
N LEU A 43 -3.33 7.00 -8.25
CA LEU A 43 -4.74 6.63 -8.39
C LEU A 43 -5.18 6.49 -9.84
N GLU A 44 -4.58 7.23 -10.76
CA GLU A 44 -4.91 7.15 -12.19
C GLU A 44 -4.43 5.82 -12.77
N ALA A 45 -3.21 5.39 -12.43
CA ALA A 45 -2.71 4.07 -12.83
C ALA A 45 -3.57 2.94 -12.27
N ILE A 46 -4.02 3.05 -11.01
CA ILE A 46 -4.91 2.05 -10.39
C ILE A 46 -6.25 1.98 -11.11
N ARG A 47 -6.88 3.14 -11.38
CA ARG A 47 -8.17 3.23 -12.10
C ARG A 47 -8.07 2.69 -13.51
N ALA A 48 -7.00 3.03 -14.23
CA ALA A 48 -6.77 2.54 -15.59
C ALA A 48 -6.65 1.01 -15.63
N ASP A 49 -5.88 0.42 -14.71
CA ASP A 49 -5.76 -1.03 -14.62
C ASP A 49 -7.08 -1.68 -14.18
N GLN A 50 -7.82 -1.09 -13.24
CA GLN A 50 -9.11 -1.58 -12.80
C GLN A 50 -10.15 -1.61 -13.93
N ALA A 51 -10.13 -0.62 -14.84
CA ALA A 51 -11.01 -0.56 -16.01
C ALA A 51 -10.57 -1.51 -17.15
N SER A 52 -9.36 -2.07 -17.08
CA SER A 52 -8.85 -3.00 -18.09
C SER A 52 -9.47 -4.39 -17.94
N ASN A 53 -9.51 -5.17 -19.03
CA ASN A 53 -10.05 -6.54 -19.03
C ASN A 53 -9.36 -7.50 -18.02
N GLY A 54 -8.19 -7.15 -17.49
CA GLY A 54 -7.47 -7.94 -16.47
C GLY A 54 -7.67 -7.44 -15.03
N GLY A 55 -8.31 -6.27 -14.84
CA GLY A 55 -8.37 -5.56 -13.57
C GLY A 55 -6.98 -5.20 -13.02
N ILE A 56 -6.94 -4.84 -11.73
CA ILE A 56 -5.69 -4.54 -11.02
C ILE A 56 -4.74 -5.74 -11.11
N LYS A 57 -3.53 -5.57 -11.65
CA LYS A 57 -2.58 -6.68 -11.77
C LYS A 57 -2.08 -7.16 -10.40
N GLY A 58 -1.85 -8.47 -10.30
CA GLY A 58 -1.38 -9.13 -9.08
C GLY A 58 -2.39 -10.13 -8.50
N SER A 59 -1.91 -10.95 -7.56
CA SER A 59 -2.70 -11.86 -6.74
C SER A 59 -3.66 -11.12 -5.81
N ASN A 60 -4.64 -11.83 -5.26
CA ASN A 60 -5.56 -11.26 -4.27
C ASN A 60 -4.82 -10.69 -3.04
N ALA A 61 -3.72 -11.31 -2.60
CA ALA A 61 -2.92 -10.80 -1.50
C ALA A 61 -2.23 -9.47 -1.85
N GLN A 62 -1.65 -9.37 -3.07
CA GLN A 62 -1.04 -8.13 -3.56
C GLN A 62 -2.06 -7.00 -3.69
N ARG A 63 -3.26 -7.29 -4.22
CA ARG A 63 -4.36 -6.31 -4.32
C ARG A 63 -4.82 -5.83 -2.94
N ARG A 64 -4.90 -6.72 -1.97
CA ARG A 64 -5.25 -6.39 -0.57
C ARG A 64 -4.19 -5.53 0.10
N MET A 65 -2.90 -5.83 -0.11
CA MET A 65 -1.83 -4.96 0.38
C MET A 65 -1.87 -3.59 -0.30
N LEU A 66 -2.09 -3.54 -1.62
CA LEU A 66 -2.24 -2.28 -2.36
C LEU A 66 -3.35 -1.42 -1.77
N MET A 67 -4.53 -2.00 -1.51
CA MET A 67 -5.65 -1.30 -0.87
C MET A 67 -5.24 -0.68 0.48
N ILE A 68 -4.56 -1.44 1.34
CA ILE A 68 -4.10 -0.94 2.64
C ILE A 68 -3.11 0.21 2.46
N LEU A 69 -2.12 0.05 1.58
CA LEU A 69 -1.13 1.08 1.33
C LEU A 69 -1.77 2.35 0.78
N VAL A 70 -2.74 2.25 -0.15
CA VAL A 70 -3.49 3.42 -0.65
C VAL A 70 -4.24 4.10 0.50
N ALA A 71 -4.84 3.33 1.40
CA ALA A 71 -5.62 3.86 2.52
C ALA A 71 -4.78 4.68 3.52
N LEU A 72 -3.46 4.44 3.60
CA LEU A 72 -2.56 5.23 4.45
C LEU A 72 -2.45 6.71 4.01
N TRP A 73 -2.66 7.01 2.72
CA TRP A 73 -2.68 8.38 2.20
C TRP A 73 -4.11 8.88 1.94
N GLN A 74 -4.93 8.04 1.30
CA GLN A 74 -6.25 8.42 0.80
C GLN A 74 -7.29 7.34 1.13
N GLY A 75 -7.64 7.21 2.41
CA GLY A 75 -8.61 6.22 2.91
C GLY A 75 -9.94 6.21 2.15
N PHE A 76 -10.49 7.39 1.85
CA PHE A 76 -11.74 7.51 1.10
C PHE A 76 -11.63 6.97 -0.33
N GLU A 77 -10.52 7.24 -1.02
CA GLU A 77 -10.28 6.74 -2.37
C GLU A 77 -9.99 5.24 -2.36
N ALA A 78 -9.29 4.72 -1.36
CA ALA A 78 -9.12 3.27 -1.19
C ALA A 78 -10.48 2.57 -1.07
N ASP A 79 -11.38 3.07 -0.22
CA ASP A 79 -12.71 2.50 -0.05
C ASP A 79 -13.51 2.52 -1.38
N ARG A 80 -13.42 3.63 -2.14
CA ARG A 80 -14.09 3.76 -3.46
C ARG A 80 -13.51 2.84 -4.53
N LEU A 81 -12.18 2.71 -4.59
CA LEU A 81 -11.49 1.94 -5.61
C LEU A 81 -11.69 0.44 -5.40
N PHE A 82 -11.55 -0.03 -4.17
CA PHE A 82 -11.53 -1.46 -3.89
C PHE A 82 -12.90 -2.01 -3.45
N GLY A 83 -13.85 -1.14 -3.08
CA GLY A 83 -15.20 -1.54 -2.65
C GLY A 83 -15.24 -2.33 -1.33
N GLU A 84 -14.06 -2.63 -0.77
CA GLU A 84 -13.86 -3.15 0.57
C GLU A 84 -13.45 -1.97 1.45
N GLY A 85 -14.42 -1.38 2.16
CA GLY A 85 -14.09 -0.30 3.08
C GLY A 85 -13.14 -0.76 4.20
N LEU A 86 -12.57 0.18 4.97
CA LEU A 86 -11.78 -0.11 6.17
C LEU A 86 -12.49 -1.07 7.17
N GLY A 87 -13.83 -1.11 7.18
CA GLY A 87 -14.62 -2.09 7.94
C GLY A 87 -14.39 -3.56 7.56
N GLY A 88 -13.78 -3.83 6.40
CA GLY A 88 -13.36 -5.16 5.94
C GLY A 88 -11.97 -5.58 6.41
N ILE A 89 -11.22 -4.72 7.11
CA ILE A 89 -9.79 -4.94 7.39
C ILE A 89 -9.50 -6.27 8.09
N GLY A 90 -10.36 -6.73 9.00
CA GLY A 90 -10.20 -8.04 9.64
C GLY A 90 -10.19 -9.21 8.65
N ARG A 91 -11.11 -9.20 7.68
CA ARG A 91 -11.16 -10.20 6.60
C ARG A 91 -9.96 -10.08 5.66
N VAL A 92 -9.55 -8.84 5.36
CA VAL A 92 -8.36 -8.55 4.57
C VAL A 92 -7.13 -9.18 5.21
N ILE A 93 -6.89 -8.91 6.50
CA ILE A 93 -5.76 -9.45 7.27
C ILE A 93 -5.79 -10.98 7.31
N GLN A 94 -6.96 -11.60 7.53
CA GLN A 94 -7.09 -13.05 7.59
C GLN A 94 -6.73 -13.74 6.27
N SER A 95 -7.00 -13.10 5.14
CA SER A 95 -6.70 -13.63 3.81
C SER A 95 -5.25 -13.42 3.36
N MET A 96 -4.44 -12.67 4.13
CA MET A 96 -3.04 -12.42 3.81
C MET A 96 -2.15 -13.60 4.23
N ASP A 97 -1.10 -13.84 3.43
CA ASP A 97 -0.01 -14.73 3.81
C ASP A 97 0.74 -14.22 5.07
N ARG A 98 1.64 -15.06 5.59
CA ARG A 98 2.42 -14.74 6.80
C ARG A 98 3.28 -13.48 6.63
N THR A 99 3.83 -13.26 5.44
CA THR A 99 4.74 -12.15 5.17
C THR A 99 3.98 -10.83 5.11
N ASN A 100 2.86 -10.78 4.39
CA ASN A 100 2.00 -9.62 4.31
C ASN A 100 1.40 -9.24 5.68
N ARG A 101 1.03 -10.23 6.52
CA ARG A 101 0.62 -9.97 7.91
C ARG A 101 1.74 -9.36 8.75
N ARG A 102 2.97 -9.85 8.61
CA ARG A 102 4.14 -9.27 9.28
C ARG A 102 4.37 -7.82 8.84
N LEU A 103 4.41 -7.59 7.52
CA LEU A 103 4.62 -6.25 6.95
C LEU A 103 3.56 -5.27 7.45
N LEU A 104 2.29 -5.66 7.42
CA LEU A 104 1.20 -4.85 7.93
C LEU A 104 1.33 -4.56 9.44
N SER A 105 1.67 -5.56 10.25
CA SER A 105 1.93 -5.36 11.68
C SER A 105 3.04 -4.32 11.90
N GLU A 106 4.11 -4.39 11.12
CA GLU A 106 5.22 -3.44 11.25
C GLU A 106 4.85 -2.03 10.76
N LEU A 107 4.07 -1.91 9.67
CA LEU A 107 3.51 -0.63 9.21
C LEU A 107 2.64 0.03 10.29
N ILE A 108 1.77 -0.75 10.93
CA ILE A 108 0.90 -0.30 12.03
C ILE A 108 1.73 0.20 13.21
N LYS A 109 2.74 -0.56 13.66
CA LYS A 109 3.59 -0.17 14.80
C LYS A 109 4.48 1.04 14.51
N SER A 110 4.84 1.26 13.25
CA SER A 110 5.72 2.35 12.83
C SER A 110 4.97 3.58 12.34
N TYR A 111 3.63 3.55 12.29
CA TYR A 111 2.83 4.66 11.75
C TYR A 111 3.13 5.99 12.47
N PRO A 112 3.51 7.06 11.75
CA PRO A 112 3.80 8.36 12.34
C PRO A 112 2.54 8.96 12.97
N GLY A 113 2.59 9.35 14.24
CA GLY A 113 1.47 10.00 14.94
C GLY A 113 0.68 9.12 15.90
N TRP A 114 1.08 7.86 16.10
CA TRP A 114 0.59 7.01 17.21
C TRP A 114 1.52 7.00 18.44
N GLY A 115 2.51 7.89 18.45
CA GLY A 115 3.41 8.14 19.59
C GLY A 115 2.85 9.15 20.58
#